data_AF-A0A6A5RVH2-F1
#
_entry.id   AF-A0A6A5RVH2-F1
#
_cell.length_a   1.000
_cell.length_b   1.000
_cell.length_c   1.000
_cell.angle_alpha   90.00
_cell.angle_beta   90.00
_cell.angle_gamma   90.00
#
_symmetry.space_group_name_H-M   'P 1'
#
loop_
_entity.id
_entity.type
_entity.pdbx_description
1 polymer ?
#
loop_
_entity_poly.entity_id
_entity_poly.type
_entity_poly.pdbx_seq_one_letter_code
_entity_poly.pdbx_strand_id
1 'polypeptide(L)'
;MADSLTSQQPVSPLLRLPLELRKRIYAHVFSGYRITVLWSNTGALRYATLPDSELLFHGSGRLAFNTLIAPTQVCRQMYAETRLLPYKYSTYNVSLIINFTLWMGRLDEALHTTVWEALNESQRLYVQEVRDEHWGGSEDKVVRRWRRAGTAMSA
;
A
#
# COMPACT_ATOMS: atom_id res chain seq x y z
N MET A 1 -14.95 38.39 32.70
CA MET A 1 -14.86 38.52 31.23
C MET A 1 -13.60 37.78 30.81
N ALA A 2 -13.75 36.54 30.35
CA ALA A 2 -12.64 35.73 29.86
C ALA A 2 -12.81 35.64 28.34
N ASP A 3 -12.05 36.45 27.63
CA ASP A 3 -11.95 36.37 26.17
C ASP A 3 -11.34 35.02 25.81
N SER A 4 -12.21 34.15 25.30
CA SER A 4 -11.87 32.86 24.75
C SER A 4 -10.98 33.05 23.52
N LEU A 5 -9.66 32.91 23.72
CA LEU A 5 -8.68 32.80 22.64
C LEU A 5 -8.94 31.52 21.85
N THR A 6 -9.88 31.57 20.91
CA THR A 6 -10.01 30.59 19.82
C THR A 6 -8.81 30.77 18.90
N SER A 7 -7.67 30.23 19.30
CA SER A 7 -6.52 30.02 18.43
C SER A 7 -7.00 29.21 17.22
N GLN A 8 -7.19 29.90 16.09
CA GLN A 8 -7.48 29.26 14.83
C GLN A 8 -6.24 28.44 14.48
N GLN A 9 -6.31 27.12 14.66
CA GLN A 9 -5.24 26.24 14.20
C GLN A 9 -4.97 26.56 12.73
N PRO A 10 -3.71 26.84 12.36
CA PRO A 10 -3.39 27.21 11.00
C PRO A 10 -3.77 26.05 10.07
N VAL A 11 -4.85 26.26 9.30
CA VAL A 11 -5.31 25.28 8.32
C VAL A 11 -4.16 25.01 7.36
N SER A 12 -3.72 23.74 7.28
CA SER A 12 -2.60 23.29 6.47
C SER A 12 -2.63 23.92 5.07
N PRO A 13 -1.55 24.55 4.59
CA PRO A 13 -1.50 25.18 3.27
C PRO A 13 -1.89 24.23 2.14
N LEU A 14 -1.55 22.94 2.27
CA LEU A 14 -1.90 21.90 1.31
C LEU A 14 -3.42 21.72 1.19
N LEU A 15 -4.17 21.83 2.29
CA LEU A 15 -5.62 21.65 2.31
C LEU A 15 -6.39 22.85 1.75
N ARG A 16 -5.73 24.02 1.61
CA ARG A 16 -6.30 25.22 0.98
C ARG A 16 -6.23 25.17 -0.55
N LEU A 17 -5.42 24.27 -1.10
CA LEU A 17 -5.29 24.13 -2.54
C LEU A 17 -6.57 23.49 -3.13
N PRO A 18 -6.96 23.87 -4.36
CA PRO A 18 -7.95 23.15 -5.14
C PRO A 18 -7.61 21.66 -5.26
N LEU A 19 -8.65 20.83 -5.33
CA LEU A 19 -8.54 19.37 -5.36
C LEU A 19 -7.62 18.88 -6.49
N GLU A 20 -7.66 19.55 -7.64
CA GLU A 20 -6.85 19.23 -8.82
C GLU A 20 -5.35 19.36 -8.53
N LEU A 21 -4.95 20.43 -7.83
CA LEU A 21 -3.55 20.64 -7.45
C LEU A 21 -3.11 19.64 -6.39
N ARG A 22 -3.97 19.34 -5.41
CA ARG A 22 -3.70 18.30 -4.40
C ARG A 22 -3.45 16.95 -5.05
N LYS A 23 -4.31 16.52 -5.97
CA LYS A 23 -4.15 15.26 -6.71
C LYS A 23 -2.83 15.19 -7.48
N ARG A 24 -2.40 16.29 -8.12
CA ARG A 24 -1.10 16.35 -8.82
C ARG A 24 0.07 16.23 -7.85
N ILE A 25 0.02 16.92 -6.72
CA ILE A 25 1.05 16.81 -5.67
C ILE A 25 1.11 15.38 -5.14
N TYR A 26 -0.03 14.79 -4.79
CA TYR A 26 -0.08 13.41 -4.30
C TYR A 26 0.43 12.40 -5.32
N ALA A 27 0.05 12.54 -6.59
CA ALA A 27 0.57 11.68 -7.65
C ALA A 27 2.09 11.75 -7.72
N HIS A 28 2.68 12.94 -7.64
CA HIS A 28 4.13 13.10 -7.62
C HIS A 28 4.77 12.48 -6.38
N VAL A 29 4.23 12.76 -5.19
CA VAL A 29 4.73 12.26 -3.90
C VAL A 29 4.71 10.73 -3.81
N PHE A 30 3.71 10.08 -4.40
CA PHE A 30 3.54 8.62 -4.32
C PHE A 30 4.03 7.87 -5.57
N SER A 31 4.54 8.57 -6.58
CA SER A 31 5.12 7.95 -7.78
C SER A 31 6.60 7.59 -7.60
N GLY A 32 7.08 6.67 -8.45
CA GLY A 32 8.50 6.33 -8.50
C GLY A 32 8.98 5.41 -7.38
N TYR A 33 8.06 4.67 -6.74
CA TYR A 33 8.40 3.64 -5.77
C TYR A 33 8.09 2.26 -6.34
N ARG A 34 8.97 1.31 -6.03
CA ARG A 34 8.77 -0.12 -6.26
C ARG A 34 8.50 -0.83 -4.94
N ILE A 35 7.32 -1.42 -4.81
CA ILE A 35 6.92 -2.22 -3.66
C ILE A 35 7.40 -3.66 -3.88
N THR A 36 8.19 -4.17 -2.94
CA THR A 36 8.56 -5.59 -2.85
C THR A 36 8.01 -6.18 -1.57
N VAL A 37 7.24 -7.26 -1.69
CA VAL A 37 6.71 -8.01 -0.56
C VAL A 37 7.74 -9.03 -0.10
N LEU A 38 8.17 -8.92 1.15
CA LEU A 38 9.18 -9.76 1.77
C LEU A 38 8.58 -10.51 2.96
N TRP A 39 9.04 -11.74 3.19
CA TRP A 39 8.74 -12.46 4.42
C TRP A 39 9.79 -12.14 5.47
N SER A 40 9.38 -11.83 6.71
CA SER A 40 10.31 -11.76 7.82
C SER A 40 10.49 -13.12 8.49
N ASN A 41 11.63 -13.31 9.16
CA ASN A 41 11.86 -14.48 10.01
C ASN A 41 10.85 -14.59 11.17
N THR A 42 10.11 -13.52 11.47
CA THR A 42 9.04 -13.50 12.48
C THR A 42 7.68 -13.92 11.94
N GLY A 43 7.59 -14.38 10.69
CA GLY A 43 6.32 -14.76 10.06
C GLY A 43 5.45 -13.57 9.62
N ALA A 44 5.97 -12.35 9.71
CA ALA A 44 5.26 -11.14 9.34
C ALA A 44 5.60 -10.75 7.90
N LEU A 45 4.58 -10.29 7.15
CA LEU A 45 4.81 -9.65 5.86
C LEU A 45 5.50 -8.32 6.11
N ARG A 46 6.63 -8.12 5.44
CA ARG A 46 7.35 -6.84 5.40
C ARG A 46 7.29 -6.30 3.99
N TYR A 47 7.42 -4.99 3.91
CA TYR A 47 7.40 -4.26 2.67
C TYR A 47 8.69 -3.49 2.56
N ALA A 48 9.40 -3.70 1.45
CA ALA A 48 10.49 -2.82 1.06
C ALA A 48 9.99 -1.94 -0.07
N THR A 49 10.18 -0.63 0.08
CA THR A 49 10.01 0.33 -1.01
C THR A 49 11.38 0.78 -1.46
N LEU A 50 11.65 0.63 -2.75
CA LEU A 50 12.85 1.12 -3.40
C LEU A 50 12.43 2.22 -4.39
N PRO A 51 13.09 3.39 -4.42
CA PRO A 51 12.88 4.34 -5.50
C PRO A 51 13.23 3.70 -6.84
N ASP A 52 12.40 3.89 -7.87
CA ASP A 52 12.66 3.34 -9.22
C ASP A 52 13.96 3.92 -9.84
N SER A 53 14.44 5.06 -9.33
CA SER A 53 15.72 5.67 -9.73
C SER A 53 16.96 5.05 -9.07
N GLU A 54 16.82 4.12 -8.12
CA GLU A 54 17.95 3.50 -7.40
C GLU A 54 18.66 2.38 -8.18
N LEU A 55 19.05 2.65 -9.43
CA LEU A 55 20.23 1.99 -10.00
C LEU A 55 21.55 2.54 -9.41
N LEU A 56 21.52 3.58 -8.55
CA LEU A 56 22.73 4.35 -8.18
C LEU A 56 23.00 4.62 -6.68
N PHE A 57 22.16 4.22 -5.71
CA PHE A 57 22.48 4.47 -4.30
C PHE A 57 22.94 3.22 -3.55
N HIS A 58 24.26 3.13 -3.37
CA HIS A 58 24.92 2.16 -2.51
C HIS A 58 24.55 2.39 -1.04
N GLY A 59 23.77 1.46 -0.46
CA GLY A 59 23.98 1.06 0.94
C GLY A 59 22.85 1.27 1.96
N SER A 60 21.81 2.05 1.70
CA SER A 60 20.76 2.34 2.71
C SER A 60 19.31 2.42 2.21
N GLY A 61 19.06 2.23 0.90
CA GLY A 61 17.84 2.63 0.18
C GLY A 61 16.51 1.88 0.47
N ARG A 62 16.44 1.02 1.49
CA ARG A 62 15.15 0.40 1.86
C ARG A 62 14.38 1.33 2.78
N LEU A 63 13.51 2.14 2.20
CA LEU A 63 12.48 2.82 2.97
C LEU A 63 11.48 1.77 3.49
N ALA A 64 11.12 1.87 4.77
CA ALA A 64 10.01 1.11 5.30
C ALA A 64 8.73 1.62 4.63
N PHE A 65 7.87 0.73 4.15
CA PHE A 65 6.58 1.12 3.55
C PHE A 65 5.72 1.99 4.48
N ASN A 66 5.85 1.79 5.80
CA ASN A 66 5.22 2.65 6.79
C ASN A 66 5.62 4.13 6.64
N THR A 67 6.85 4.41 6.22
CA THR A 67 7.31 5.76 5.90
C THR A 67 6.63 6.31 4.64
N LEU A 68 6.42 5.47 3.62
CA LEU A 68 5.71 5.87 2.39
C LEU A 68 4.24 6.20 2.66
N ILE A 69 3.56 5.44 3.53
CA ILE A 69 2.14 5.66 3.83
C ILE A 69 1.91 6.64 4.99
N ALA A 70 2.93 6.99 5.79
CA ALA A 70 2.79 7.90 6.91
C ALA A 70 2.13 9.25 6.54
N PRO A 71 2.44 9.89 5.39
CA PRO A 71 1.76 11.11 4.96
C PRO A 71 0.25 10.93 4.78
N THR A 72 -0.20 9.73 4.41
CA THR A 72 -1.64 9.43 4.26
C THR A 72 -2.38 9.37 5.60
N GLN A 73 -1.67 9.23 6.71
CA GLN A 73 -2.25 8.99 8.04
C GLN A 73 -2.28 10.24 8.92
N VAL A 74 -1.77 11.39 8.44
CA VAL A 74 -1.65 12.62 9.23
C VAL A 74 -3.02 13.18 9.65
N CYS A 75 -4.01 13.14 8.75
CA CYS A 75 -5.38 13.56 9.06
C CYS A 75 -6.42 12.79 8.23
N ARG A 76 -7.68 12.79 8.69
CA ARG A 76 -8.78 12.06 8.05
C ARG A 76 -9.01 12.48 6.60
N GLN A 77 -8.86 13.78 6.30
CA GLN A 77 -9.02 14.30 4.95
C GLN A 77 -7.93 13.78 4.01
N MET A 78 -6.66 13.87 4.43
CA MET A 78 -5.54 13.32 3.65
C MET A 78 -5.71 11.81 3.46
N TYR A 79 -6.11 11.08 4.50
CA TYR A 79 -6.37 9.64 4.40
C TYR A 79 -7.43 9.32 3.36
N ALA A 80 -8.58 9.99 3.42
CA ALA A 80 -9.67 9.79 2.47
C ALA A 80 -9.25 10.07 1.02
N GLU A 81 -8.42 11.08 0.81
CA GLU A 81 -7.94 11.47 -0.53
C GLU A 81 -6.79 10.59 -1.04
N THR A 82 -5.97 10.02 -0.14
CA THR A 82 -4.67 9.44 -0.52
C THR A 82 -4.49 7.96 -0.23
N ARG A 83 -5.37 7.29 0.54
CA ARG A 83 -5.12 5.90 1.01
C ARG A 83 -4.78 4.88 -0.10
N LEU A 84 -5.30 5.08 -1.31
CA LEU A 84 -5.06 4.19 -2.45
C LEU A 84 -3.87 4.61 -3.31
N LEU A 85 -3.42 5.86 -3.20
CA LEU A 85 -2.42 6.44 -4.11
C LEU A 85 -1.02 5.81 -3.98
N PRO A 86 -0.51 5.47 -2.79
CA PRO A 86 0.74 4.71 -2.67
C PRO A 86 0.71 3.41 -3.48
N TYR A 87 -0.43 2.73 -3.53
CA TYR A 87 -0.58 1.48 -4.27
C TYR A 87 -0.79 1.72 -5.76
N LYS A 88 -1.56 2.75 -6.12
CA LYS A 88 -1.87 3.08 -7.51
C LYS A 88 -0.64 3.53 -8.31
N TYR A 89 0.24 4.30 -7.69
CA TYR A 89 1.40 4.92 -8.37
C TYR A 89 2.73 4.20 -8.14
N SER A 90 2.72 3.11 -7.37
CA SER A 90 3.90 2.25 -7.21
C SER A 90 3.97 1.19 -8.31
N THR A 91 5.19 0.79 -8.65
CA THR A 91 5.45 -0.45 -9.37
C THR A 91 5.61 -1.62 -8.41
N TYR A 92 5.46 -2.85 -8.89
CA TYR A 92 5.50 -4.04 -8.05
C TYR A 92 6.58 -5.01 -8.50
N ASN A 93 7.33 -5.52 -7.52
CA ASN A 93 8.21 -6.66 -7.72
C ASN A 93 7.50 -7.94 -7.26
N VAL A 94 7.17 -8.81 -8.22
CA VAL A 94 6.45 -10.07 -8.00
C VAL A 94 7.37 -11.29 -7.97
N SER A 95 8.70 -11.10 -7.84
CA SER A 95 9.66 -12.21 -7.87
C SER A 95 9.44 -13.27 -6.78
N LEU A 96 8.88 -12.88 -5.64
CA LEU A 96 8.46 -13.78 -4.55
C LEU A 96 6.96 -14.01 -4.61
N ILE A 97 6.50 -14.73 -5.64
CA ILE A 97 5.08 -14.84 -6.00
C ILE A 97 4.18 -15.37 -4.89
N ILE A 98 4.64 -16.36 -4.12
CA ILE A 98 3.89 -16.89 -2.98
C ILE A 98 3.64 -15.78 -1.94
N ASN A 99 4.66 -15.00 -1.61
CA ASN A 99 4.54 -13.89 -0.66
C ASN A 99 3.59 -12.82 -1.21
N PHE A 100 3.72 -12.51 -2.50
CA PHE A 100 2.89 -11.53 -3.18
C PHE A 100 1.41 -11.95 -3.19
N THR A 101 1.10 -13.19 -3.57
CA THR A 101 -0.27 -13.73 -3.58
C THR A 101 -0.87 -13.79 -2.18
N LEU A 102 -0.09 -14.19 -1.17
CA LEU A 102 -0.53 -14.18 0.23
C LEU A 102 -0.81 -12.75 0.73
N TRP A 103 -0.01 -11.78 0.31
CA TRP A 103 -0.24 -10.37 0.62
C TRP A 103 -1.49 -9.82 -0.05
N MET A 104 -1.67 -10.09 -1.36
CA MET A 104 -2.87 -9.72 -2.11
C MET A 104 -4.15 -10.24 -1.44
N GLY A 105 -4.13 -11.47 -0.94
CA GLY A 105 -5.26 -12.07 -0.21
C GLY A 105 -5.60 -11.42 1.14
N ARG A 106 -4.76 -10.51 1.65
CA ARG A 106 -5.01 -9.75 2.90
C ARG A 106 -5.49 -8.32 2.66
N LEU A 107 -5.48 -7.85 1.41
CA LEU A 107 -5.93 -6.50 1.07
C LEU A 107 -7.47 -6.41 1.13
N ASP A 108 -7.97 -5.23 1.46
CA ASP A 108 -9.39 -4.94 1.22
C ASP A 108 -9.69 -4.90 -0.28
N GLU A 109 -10.96 -4.97 -0.66
CA GLU A 109 -11.39 -5.03 -2.07
C GLU A 109 -10.88 -3.85 -2.91
N ALA A 110 -10.89 -2.64 -2.34
CA ALA A 110 -10.45 -1.44 -3.04
C ALA A 110 -8.93 -1.46 -3.29
N LEU A 111 -8.14 -1.86 -2.28
CA LEU A 111 -6.71 -2.02 -2.38
C LEU A 111 -6.33 -3.16 -3.33
N HIS A 112 -6.98 -4.31 -3.21
CA HIS A 112 -6.76 -5.45 -4.10
C HIS A 112 -6.96 -5.04 -5.56
N THR A 113 -8.09 -4.38 -5.87
CA THR A 113 -8.38 -3.89 -7.21
C THR A 113 -7.32 -2.89 -7.69
N THR A 114 -6.96 -1.93 -6.84
CA THR A 114 -5.93 -0.92 -7.16
C THR A 114 -4.58 -1.57 -7.48
N VAL A 115 -4.14 -2.52 -6.68
CA VAL A 115 -2.87 -3.23 -6.90
C VAL A 115 -2.94 -4.08 -8.15
N TRP A 116 -4.05 -4.82 -8.35
CA TRP A 116 -4.26 -5.65 -9.53
C TRP A 116 -4.20 -4.84 -10.83
N GLU A 117 -4.84 -3.68 -10.86
CA GLU A 117 -4.80 -2.74 -11.99
C GLU A 117 -3.38 -2.22 -12.27
N ALA A 118 -2.56 -2.04 -11.23
CA ALA A 118 -1.19 -1.57 -11.35
C ALA A 118 -0.19 -2.64 -11.83
N LEU A 119 -0.56 -3.93 -11.79
CA LEU A 119 0.25 -5.00 -12.37
C LEU A 119 0.20 -4.96 -13.89
N ASN A 120 1.35 -5.24 -14.53
CA ASN A 120 1.37 -5.50 -15.97
C ASN A 120 0.79 -6.88 -16.31
N GLU A 121 0.54 -7.12 -17.60
CA GLU A 121 -0.09 -8.36 -18.08
C GLU A 121 0.66 -9.62 -17.67
N SER A 122 1.99 -9.65 -17.85
CA SER A 122 2.82 -10.82 -17.46
C SER A 122 2.77 -11.09 -15.95
N GLN A 123 2.74 -10.04 -15.13
CA GLN A 123 2.61 -10.18 -13.67
C GLN A 123 1.24 -10.74 -13.28
N ARG A 124 0.16 -10.28 -13.93
CA ARG A 124 -1.19 -10.79 -13.65
C ARG A 124 -1.33 -12.26 -14.00
N LEU A 125 -0.80 -12.67 -15.16
CA LEU A 125 -0.77 -14.07 -15.59
C LEU A 125 -0.01 -14.92 -14.58
N TYR A 126 1.17 -14.45 -14.13
CA TYR A 126 1.97 -15.18 -13.15
C TYR A 126 1.29 -15.32 -11.78
N VAL A 127 0.58 -14.27 -11.33
CA VAL A 127 -0.22 -14.33 -10.09
C VAL A 127 -1.41 -15.29 -10.24
N GLN A 128 -2.07 -15.30 -11.40
CA GLN A 128 -3.19 -16.21 -11.70
C GLN A 128 -2.75 -17.67 -11.72
N GLU A 129 -1.68 -18.00 -12.45
CA GLU A 129 -1.14 -19.35 -12.55
C GLU A 129 -0.83 -19.94 -11.17
N VAL A 130 -0.09 -19.21 -10.34
CA VAL A 130 0.25 -19.66 -8.99
C VAL A 130 -1.00 -19.79 -8.11
N ARG A 131 -1.96 -18.87 -8.25
CA ARG A 131 -3.22 -18.95 -7.49
C ARG A 131 -4.01 -20.20 -7.88
N ASP A 132 -4.07 -20.54 -9.15
CA ASP A 132 -4.83 -21.68 -9.65
C ASP A 132 -4.13 -23.00 -9.30
N GLU A 133 -2.81 -23.09 -9.45
CA GLU A 133 -2.00 -24.26 -9.06
C GLU A 133 -2.09 -24.56 -7.57
N HIS A 134 -1.92 -23.52 -6.76
CA HIS A 134 -1.81 -23.70 -5.33
C HIS A 134 -3.21 -23.79 -4.69
N TRP A 135 -4.15 -22.93 -5.09
CA TRP A 135 -5.44 -22.75 -4.41
C TRP A 135 -6.66 -23.22 -5.21
N GLY A 136 -6.49 -23.75 -6.42
CA GLY A 136 -7.56 -24.24 -7.31
C GLY A 136 -8.40 -25.40 -6.78
N GLY A 137 -8.12 -25.91 -5.56
CA GLY A 137 -8.91 -26.94 -4.90
C GLY A 137 -10.03 -26.44 -3.99
N SER A 138 -10.03 -25.18 -3.52
CA SER A 138 -11.12 -24.56 -2.76
C SER A 138 -10.76 -23.12 -2.35
N GLU A 139 -11.13 -22.13 -3.17
CA GLU A 139 -11.15 -20.70 -2.76
C GLU A 139 -11.85 -20.54 -1.40
N ASP A 140 -12.90 -21.34 -1.20
CA ASP A 140 -13.73 -21.35 -0.01
C ASP A 140 -12.96 -21.72 1.27
N LYS A 141 -12.05 -22.69 1.23
CA LYS A 141 -11.22 -23.07 2.39
C LYS A 141 -10.20 -21.99 2.74
N VAL A 142 -9.62 -21.35 1.73
CA VAL A 142 -8.57 -20.34 1.91
C VAL A 142 -9.19 -19.06 2.47
N VAL A 143 -10.25 -18.53 1.85
CA VAL A 143 -10.99 -17.34 2.36
C VAL A 143 -11.55 -17.60 3.78
N ARG A 144 -12.09 -18.79 4.06
CA ARG A 144 -12.54 -19.16 5.42
C ARG A 144 -11.39 -19.33 6.43
N ARG A 145 -10.19 -19.71 5.99
CA ARG A 145 -8.99 -19.76 6.84
C ARG A 145 -8.50 -18.34 7.16
N TRP A 146 -8.56 -17.43 6.19
CA TRP A 146 -8.16 -16.03 6.37
C TRP A 146 -9.14 -15.24 7.25
N ARG A 147 -10.45 -15.40 7.07
CA ARG A 147 -11.43 -14.80 8.00
C ARG A 147 -11.20 -15.23 9.44
N ARG A 148 -10.80 -16.49 9.67
CA ARG A 148 -10.46 -16.99 11.02
C ARG A 148 -9.14 -16.45 11.56
N ALA A 149 -8.11 -16.31 10.73
CA ALA A 149 -6.80 -15.80 11.15
C ALA A 149 -6.80 -14.27 11.38
N GLY A 150 -7.56 -13.51 10.59
CA GLY A 150 -7.66 -12.05 10.73
C GLY A 150 -8.37 -11.62 12.02
N THR A 151 -9.39 -12.35 12.46
CA THR A 151 -10.10 -12.05 13.72
C THR A 151 -9.25 -12.35 14.96
N ALA A 152 -8.25 -13.23 14.87
CA ALA A 152 -7.40 -13.62 16.00
C ALA A 152 -6.22 -12.66 16.27
N MET A 153 -5.94 -11.70 15.38
CA MET A 153 -4.81 -10.75 15.51
C MET A 153 -5.25 -9.30 15.81
N SER A 154 -6.54 -9.07 16.06
CA SER A 154 -7.09 -7.75 16.44
C SER A 154 -7.66 -7.73 17.88
N ALA A 155 -7.25 -8.67 18.72
CA ALA A 155 -7.44 -8.68 20.17
C ALA A 155 -6.07 -8.59 20.84
#